data_AF-A0A8H7VBK7-F1
#
_entry.id   AF-A0A8H7VBK7-F1
#
_cell.length_a   1.000
_cell.length_b   1.000
_cell.length_c   1.000
_cell.angle_alpha   90.00
_cell.angle_beta   90.00
_cell.angle_gamma   90.00
#
_symmetry.space_group_name_H-M   'P 1'
#
loop_
_entity.id
_entity.type
_entity.pdbx_description
1 polymer ?
#
loop_
_entity_poly.entity_id
_entity_poly.type
_entity_poly.pdbx_seq_one_letter_code
_entity_poly.pdbx_strand_id
1 'polypeptide(L)'
;MMKKRPFYWDESNISLAGHQQCPRRGVLEETNLDINNIGFLTAANDMMKTEDKHYVTIFMQATCQDPTQLQVMEPHKLKGEWLWIDFKDIGNYTPLFMPLTNLLKSPQYNIICDALTTTTHIL
;
A
#
# COMPACT_ATOMS: atom_id res chain seq x y z
N MET A 1 -14.22 3.60 30.29
CA MET A 1 -12.98 2.96 29.80
C MET A 1 -13.18 2.52 28.35
N MET A 2 -12.81 3.35 27.38
CA MET A 2 -13.03 3.05 25.96
C MET A 2 -11.80 2.37 25.35
N LYS A 3 -11.97 1.12 24.89
CA LYS A 3 -10.95 0.39 24.14
C LYS A 3 -10.82 1.03 22.75
N LYS A 4 -9.77 1.84 22.53
CA LYS A 4 -9.41 2.33 21.18
C LYS A 4 -9.06 1.13 20.31
N ARG A 5 -9.98 0.73 19.43
CA ARG A 5 -9.79 -0.30 18.40
C ARG A 5 -9.86 0.39 17.04
N PRO A 6 -8.77 0.50 16.27
CA PRO A 6 -8.85 0.76 14.85
C PRO A 6 -9.09 -0.58 14.14
N PHE A 7 -10.22 -0.74 13.42
CA PHE A 7 -10.50 -1.89 12.54
C PHE A 7 -11.75 -1.67 11.64
N TYR A 8 -11.75 -2.32 10.47
CA TYR A 8 -12.83 -2.56 9.46
C TYR A 8 -13.17 -1.39 8.50
N TRP A 9 -13.51 -1.61 7.21
CA TRP A 9 -13.12 -2.61 6.17
C TRP A 9 -13.86 -2.23 4.85
N ASP A 10 -13.40 -2.73 3.69
CA ASP A 10 -14.16 -2.88 2.40
C ASP A 10 -14.63 -1.60 1.67
N GLU A 11 -14.74 -1.53 0.33
CA GLU A 11 -14.32 -2.39 -0.78
C GLU A 11 -13.34 -1.57 -1.66
N SER A 12 -12.31 -2.21 -2.26
CA SER A 12 -11.27 -1.59 -3.11
C SER A 12 -10.32 -0.55 -2.47
N ASN A 13 -9.02 -0.69 -2.75
CA ASN A 13 -7.89 0.21 -2.40
C ASN A 13 -7.68 0.42 -0.87
N ILE A 14 -6.52 0.12 -0.27
CA ILE A 14 -5.20 0.67 -0.60
C ILE A 14 -4.18 -0.47 -0.78
N SER A 15 -4.00 -0.78 -2.05
CA SER A 15 -2.81 -1.39 -2.65
C SER A 15 -2.71 -0.79 -4.04
N LEU A 16 -1.53 -0.79 -4.67
CA LEU A 16 -1.40 -0.34 -6.07
C LEU A 16 -2.12 -1.25 -7.09
N ALA A 17 -2.86 -2.26 -6.60
CA ALA A 17 -3.89 -2.97 -7.33
C ALA A 17 -5.30 -2.60 -6.87
N GLY A 18 -6.18 -2.37 -7.84
CA GLY A 18 -7.56 -2.80 -7.70
C GLY A 18 -8.66 -1.75 -7.69
N HIS A 19 -8.69 -0.82 -8.66
CA HIS A 19 -9.96 -0.43 -9.31
C HIS A 19 -9.83 0.34 -10.64
N GLN A 20 -8.61 0.58 -11.14
CA GLN A 20 -8.41 1.31 -12.40
C GLN A 20 -7.34 0.62 -13.24
N GLN A 21 -7.53 0.59 -14.57
CA GLN A 21 -6.58 -0.01 -15.53
C GLN A 21 -5.22 0.71 -15.62
N CYS A 22 -4.96 1.70 -14.76
CA CYS A 22 -3.75 2.50 -14.72
C CYS A 22 -3.41 2.86 -13.26
N PRO A 23 -2.34 2.29 -12.66
CA PRO A 23 -1.92 2.59 -11.28
C PRO A 23 -1.61 4.08 -11.06
N ARG A 24 -1.07 4.76 -12.09
CA ARG A 24 -0.81 6.22 -12.08
C ARG A 24 -2.07 7.03 -11.81
N ARG A 25 -3.21 6.62 -12.38
CA ARG A 25 -4.48 7.33 -12.23
C ARG A 25 -5.05 7.15 -10.81
N GLY A 26 -5.00 5.94 -10.27
CA GLY A 26 -5.42 5.68 -8.89
C GLY A 26 -4.61 6.47 -7.86
N VAL A 27 -3.28 6.51 -7.99
CA VAL A 27 -2.42 7.30 -7.09
C VAL A 27 -2.74 8.79 -7.18
N LEU A 28 -2.90 9.34 -8.39
CA LEU A 28 -3.25 10.75 -8.56
C LEU A 28 -4.63 11.07 -7.94
N GLU A 29 -5.62 10.21 -8.16
CA GLU A 29 -6.99 10.38 -7.63
C GLU A 29 -7.07 10.25 -6.10
N GLU A 30 -6.21 9.47 -5.44
CA GLU A 30 -6.22 9.26 -3.98
C GLU A 30 -5.25 10.14 -3.19
N THR A 31 -4.14 10.58 -3.81
CA THR A 31 -2.99 11.20 -3.13
C THR A 31 -2.54 12.54 -3.72
N ASN A 32 -3.07 12.96 -4.88
CA ASN A 32 -2.59 14.11 -5.68
C ASN A 32 -1.14 13.97 -6.20
N LEU A 33 -0.51 12.80 -6.09
CA LEU A 33 0.86 12.56 -6.58
C LEU A 33 0.88 12.06 -8.03
N ASP A 34 1.81 12.59 -8.82
CA ASP A 34 2.18 11.99 -10.10
C ASP A 34 3.36 11.02 -9.94
N ILE A 35 3.26 9.87 -10.62
CA ILE A 35 4.22 8.76 -10.51
C ILE A 35 4.69 8.27 -11.89
N ASN A 36 5.97 7.88 -11.95
CA ASN A 36 6.61 7.26 -13.11
C ASN A 36 7.33 5.96 -12.71
N ASN A 37 8.06 5.34 -13.65
CA ASN A 37 8.83 4.10 -13.43
C ASN A 37 8.02 2.97 -12.78
N ILE A 38 6.75 2.84 -13.16
CA ILE A 38 5.79 1.90 -12.57
C ILE A 38 6.19 0.47 -12.95
N GLY A 39 6.53 -0.34 -11.95
CA GLY A 39 6.96 -1.72 -12.09
C GLY A 39 6.18 -2.67 -11.18
N PHE A 40 6.07 -3.93 -11.58
CA PHE A 40 5.60 -5.01 -10.70
C PHE A 40 6.61 -5.23 -9.57
N LEU A 41 6.12 -5.36 -8.33
CA LEU A 41 6.93 -5.70 -7.17
C LEU A 41 6.68 -7.14 -6.73
N THR A 42 5.43 -7.50 -6.45
CA THR A 42 5.02 -8.89 -6.17
C THR A 42 3.49 -9.07 -6.26
N ALA A 43 2.99 -10.27 -6.02
CA ALA A 43 1.58 -10.54 -5.75
C ALA A 43 1.40 -11.41 -4.50
N ALA A 44 0.37 -11.10 -3.71
CA ALA A 44 -0.10 -11.92 -2.59
C ALA A 44 -1.46 -12.55 -2.93
N ASN A 45 -1.77 -13.67 -2.27
CA ASN A 45 -2.98 -14.46 -2.49
C ASN A 45 -3.64 -14.77 -1.15
N ASP A 46 -4.66 -13.99 -0.80
CA ASP A 46 -5.14 -13.82 0.56
C ASP A 46 -6.60 -14.30 0.71
N MET A 47 -6.76 -15.47 1.32
CA MET A 47 -8.06 -16.04 1.68
C MET A 47 -8.49 -15.58 3.07
N MET A 48 -9.46 -14.67 3.12
CA MET A 48 -9.92 -13.96 4.30
C MET A 48 -11.20 -14.60 4.83
N LYS A 49 -11.02 -15.77 5.45
CA LYS A 49 -12.12 -16.65 5.91
C LYS A 49 -13.10 -15.98 6.89
N THR A 50 -12.67 -14.96 7.61
CA THR A 50 -13.50 -14.18 8.55
C THR A 50 -14.43 -13.18 7.86
N GLU A 51 -14.06 -12.71 6.67
CA GLU A 51 -14.84 -11.77 5.87
C GLU A 51 -15.52 -12.44 4.66
N ASP A 52 -15.38 -13.76 4.50
CA ASP A 52 -15.76 -14.58 3.34
C ASP A 52 -15.26 -14.03 2.00
N LYS A 53 -14.00 -13.56 1.99
CA LYS A 53 -13.37 -12.96 0.80
C LYS A 53 -12.10 -13.67 0.38
N HIS A 54 -11.77 -13.54 -0.89
CA HIS A 54 -10.51 -14.00 -1.47
C HIS A 54 -9.99 -12.95 -2.44
N TYR A 55 -8.81 -12.39 -2.14
CA TYR A 55 -8.16 -11.41 -3.00
C TYR A 55 -6.83 -11.95 -3.55
N VAL A 56 -6.55 -11.60 -4.80
CA VAL A 56 -5.18 -11.58 -5.33
C VAL A 56 -4.75 -10.12 -5.37
N THR A 57 -3.81 -9.75 -4.51
CA THR A 57 -3.33 -8.36 -4.38
C THR A 57 -2.00 -8.23 -5.11
N ILE A 58 -1.97 -7.43 -6.17
CA ILE A 58 -0.72 -7.09 -6.87
C ILE A 58 -0.11 -5.86 -6.21
N PHE A 59 1.12 -6.00 -5.73
CA PHE A 59 1.94 -4.91 -5.24
C PHE A 59 2.80 -4.41 -6.40
N MET A 60 2.80 -3.10 -6.60
CA MET A 60 3.62 -2.42 -7.59
C MET A 60 4.53 -1.42 -6.88
N GLN A 61 5.59 -1.01 -7.55
CA GLN A 61 6.47 0.08 -7.13
C GLN A 61 6.50 1.16 -8.21
N ALA A 62 6.77 2.39 -7.81
CA ALA A 62 6.86 3.54 -8.70
C ALA A 62 7.71 4.64 -8.03
N THR A 63 8.22 5.57 -8.82
CA THR A 63 8.89 6.77 -8.30
C THR A 63 7.91 7.94 -8.33
N CYS A 64 7.81 8.66 -7.21
CA CYS A 64 7.03 9.89 -7.09
C CYS A 64 7.83 11.08 -7.65
N GLN A 65 7.22 11.91 -8.49
CA GLN A 65 7.92 13.07 -9.06
C GLN A 65 8.14 14.20 -8.06
N ASP A 66 7.11 14.51 -7.26
CA ASP A 66 7.16 15.58 -6.25
C ASP A 66 6.39 15.15 -4.98
N PRO A 67 7.09 14.58 -3.98
CA PRO A 67 6.47 14.16 -2.71
C PRO A 67 5.80 15.29 -1.91
N THR A 68 6.06 16.57 -2.24
CA THR A 68 5.48 17.71 -1.52
C THR A 68 4.03 18.00 -1.93
N GLN A 69 3.56 17.43 -3.04
CA GLN A 69 2.18 17.58 -3.54
C GLN A 69 1.17 16.62 -2.88
N LEU A 70 1.61 15.81 -1.91
CA LEU A 70 0.79 14.82 -1.22
C LEU A 70 -0.42 15.47 -0.52
N GLN A 71 -1.63 15.05 -0.88
CA GLN A 71 -2.89 15.51 -0.29
C GLN A 71 -3.87 14.34 -0.11
N VAL A 72 -4.76 14.45 0.87
CA VAL A 72 -5.84 13.47 1.06
C VAL A 72 -7.01 13.84 0.14
N MET A 73 -7.08 13.20 -1.02
CA MET A 73 -8.09 13.52 -2.05
C MET A 73 -9.44 12.87 -1.78
N GLU A 74 -9.47 11.74 -1.07
CA GLU A 74 -10.69 11.02 -0.68
C GLU A 74 -10.87 10.94 0.85
N PRO A 75 -11.12 12.07 1.54
CA PRO A 75 -11.21 12.13 3.01
C PRO A 75 -12.40 11.37 3.61
N HIS A 76 -13.31 10.86 2.77
CA HIS A 76 -14.40 9.98 3.17
C HIS A 76 -13.98 8.50 3.25
N LYS A 77 -12.92 8.10 2.53
CA LYS A 77 -12.33 6.75 2.60
C LYS A 77 -11.15 6.70 3.58
N LEU A 78 -10.26 7.70 3.55
CA LEU A 78 -9.11 7.77 4.46
C LEU A 78 -9.47 8.44 5.78
N LYS A 79 -9.39 7.70 6.89
CA LYS A 79 -9.54 8.22 8.27
C LYS A 79 -8.19 8.57 8.87
N GLY A 80 -7.61 9.68 8.42
CA GLY A 80 -6.30 10.17 8.89
C GLY A 80 -5.58 10.96 7.81
N GLU A 81 -4.26 10.84 7.79
CA GLU A 81 -3.36 11.46 6.82
C GLU A 81 -2.49 10.40 6.12
N TRP A 82 -1.94 10.76 4.98
CA TRP A 82 -0.91 9.96 4.31
C TRP A 82 0.45 10.22 4.96
N LEU A 83 1.23 9.16 5.20
CA LEU A 83 2.55 9.23 5.82
C LEU A 83 3.60 8.57 4.92
N TRP A 84 4.74 9.23 4.73
CA TRP A 84 5.94 8.62 4.17
C TRP A 84 6.64 7.80 5.25
N ILE A 85 6.77 6.48 5.03
CA ILE A 85 7.33 5.53 5.99
C ILE A 85 8.29 4.59 5.23
N ASP A 86 9.47 4.34 5.78
CA ASP A 86 10.40 3.34 5.25
C ASP A 86 9.75 1.95 5.27
N PHE A 87 9.87 1.17 4.19
CA PHE A 87 9.18 -0.12 4.07
C PHE A 87 9.50 -1.10 5.22
N LYS A 88 10.74 -1.04 5.74
CA LYS A 88 11.21 -1.82 6.89
C LYS A 88 10.45 -1.52 8.20
N ASP A 89 9.90 -0.32 8.33
CA ASP A 89 9.27 0.20 9.55
C ASP A 89 7.73 0.09 9.51
N ILE A 90 7.14 -0.30 8.37
CA ILE A 90 5.69 -0.51 8.23
C ILE A 90 5.16 -1.51 9.27
N GLY A 91 5.96 -2.53 9.62
CA GLY A 91 5.60 -3.53 10.63
C GLY A 91 5.37 -2.97 12.04
N ASN A 92 5.79 -1.74 12.32
CA ASN A 92 5.56 -1.06 13.61
C ASN A 92 4.13 -0.48 13.74
N TYR A 93 3.37 -0.42 12.64
CA TYR A 93 2.02 0.15 12.60
C TYR A 93 0.95 -0.95 12.72
N THR A 94 -0.18 -0.65 13.35
CA THR A 94 -1.28 -1.61 13.53
C THR A 94 -2.63 -0.92 13.72
N PRO A 95 -3.74 -1.44 13.14
CA PRO A 95 -3.80 -2.57 12.21
C PRO A 95 -3.17 -2.24 10.85
N LEU A 96 -2.79 -3.29 10.12
CA LEU A 96 -2.41 -3.20 8.70
C LEU A 96 -3.47 -3.91 7.85
N PHE A 97 -3.55 -3.55 6.58
CA PHE A 97 -4.31 -4.29 5.58
C PHE A 97 -3.84 -5.76 5.52
N MET A 98 -4.76 -6.72 5.37
CA MET A 98 -4.42 -8.15 5.54
C MET A 98 -3.37 -8.65 4.52
N PRO A 99 -3.47 -8.36 3.21
CA PRO A 99 -2.41 -8.70 2.24
C PRO A 99 -1.04 -8.11 2.59
N LEU A 100 -0.99 -6.87 3.09
CA LEU A 100 0.27 -6.26 3.54
C LEU A 100 0.81 -6.96 4.78
N THR A 101 -0.06 -7.30 5.73
CA THR A 101 0.29 -8.09 6.93
C THR A 101 0.87 -9.46 6.58
N ASN A 102 0.33 -10.11 5.55
CA ASN A 102 0.78 -11.42 5.09
C ASN A 102 2.06 -11.31 4.25
N LEU A 103 2.20 -10.25 3.45
CA LEU A 103 3.42 -9.95 2.70
C LEU A 103 4.63 -9.75 3.64
N LEU A 104 4.49 -8.96 4.71
CA LEU A 104 5.54 -8.72 5.71
C LEU A 104 5.96 -9.99 6.47
N LYS A 105 5.08 -11.01 6.52
CA LYS A 105 5.37 -12.33 7.13
C LYS A 105 5.88 -13.36 6.12
N SER A 106 5.86 -13.04 4.83
CA SER A 106 6.24 -13.97 3.77
C SER A 106 7.77 -14.00 3.58
N PRO A 107 8.33 -15.10 3.03
CA PRO A 107 9.75 -15.16 2.66
C PRO A 107 10.19 -14.09 1.66
N GLN A 108 9.25 -13.45 0.96
CA GLN A 108 9.52 -12.41 -0.03
C GLN A 108 9.91 -11.07 0.61
N TYR A 109 9.60 -10.86 1.90
CA TYR A 109 9.83 -9.59 2.61
C TYR A 109 11.27 -9.09 2.46
N ASN A 110 12.27 -9.94 2.71
CA ASN A 110 13.68 -9.56 2.61
C ASN A 110 14.07 -9.16 1.17
N ILE A 111 13.61 -9.94 0.17
CA ILE A 111 13.87 -9.66 -1.25
C ILE A 111 13.30 -8.30 -1.66
N ILE A 112 12.13 -7.95 -1.13
CA ILE A 112 11.47 -6.66 -1.38
C ILE A 112 12.23 -5.51 -0.70
N CYS A 113 12.68 -5.69 0.55
CA CYS A 113 13.53 -4.70 1.22
C CYS A 113 14.82 -4.41 0.42
N ASP A 114 15.48 -5.45 -0.10
CA ASP A 114 16.70 -5.30 -0.89
C ASP A 114 16.44 -4.60 -2.24
N ALA A 115 15.35 -4.96 -2.93
CA ALA A 115 14.94 -4.36 -4.20
C ALA A 115 14.59 -2.86 -4.07
N LEU A 116 13.86 -2.50 -3.02
CA LEU A 116 13.50 -1.11 -2.73
C LEU A 116 14.73 -0.28 -2.33
N THR A 117 15.64 -0.84 -1.52
CA THR A 117 16.88 -0.16 -1.12
C THR A 117 17.81 0.10 -2.31
N THR A 118 17.96 -0.87 -3.20
CA THR A 118 18.83 -0.76 -4.39
C THR A 118 18.35 0.36 -5.34
N THR A 119 17.03 0.54 -5.46
CA THR A 119 16.44 1.56 -6.35
C THR A 119 16.75 2.98 -5.89
N THR A 120 16.84 3.23 -4.59
CA THR A 120 17.16 4.55 -4.00
C THR A 120 18.61 5.01 -4.27
N HIS A 121 19.52 4.10 -4.62
CA HIS A 121 20.94 4.40 -4.85
C HIS A 121 21.31 4.67 -6.32
N ILE A 122 20.34 4.74 -7.23
CA ILE A 122 20.54 4.97 -8.68
C ILE A 122 20.02 6.37 -9.11
N LEU A 123 19.59 7.20 -8.16
CA LEU A 123 19.17 8.59 -8.36
C LEU A 123 20.20 9.59 -7.81
#